data_AF-A0A8X6S0Y4-F1
#
_entry.id   AF-A0A8X6S0Y4-F1
#
_cell.length_a   1.000
_cell.length_b   1.000
_cell.length_c   1.000
_cell.angle_alpha   90.00
_cell.angle_beta   90.00
_cell.angle_gamma   90.00
#
_symmetry.space_group_name_H-M   'P 1'
#
loop_
_entity.id
_entity.type
_entity.pdbx_description
1 polymer ?
#
loop_
_entity_poly.entity_id
_entity_poly.type
_entity_poly.pdbx_seq_one_letter_code
_entity_poly.pdbx_strand_id
1 'polypeptide(L)'
;MIYGPCGVLNSNARCIVDGVCTKRYPKQFRDTTVESIDVYPMYRCRDNANHIVINGNVVDNRWIVPYNQYLTKKYNAHINVEIYSSIKSIFKYVYKGHDCAMVVFEGNGQGLITWDEI
;
A
#
# COMPACT_ATOMS: atom_id res chain seq x y z
N MET A 1 0.71 4.90 -8.17
CA MET A 1 0.52 5.47 -6.82
C MET A 1 1.76 5.19 -6.01
N ILE A 2 2.30 6.20 -5.32
CA ILE A 2 3.43 6.03 -4.40
C ILE A 2 2.86 5.83 -3.01
N TYR A 3 3.34 4.81 -2.30
CA TYR A 3 3.03 4.61 -0.90
C TYR A 3 3.70 5.73 -0.09
N GLY A 4 2.95 6.39 0.79
CA GLY A 4 3.46 7.50 1.57
C GLY A 4 4.68 7.09 2.42
N PRO A 5 5.67 7.99 2.62
CA PRO A 5 6.78 7.73 3.53
C PRO A 5 6.28 7.29 4.91
N CYS A 6 6.85 6.20 5.42
CA CYS A 6 6.50 5.61 6.71
C CYS A 6 7.72 4.94 7.36
N GLY A 7 7.61 4.58 8.64
CA GLY A 7 8.64 3.85 9.36
C GLY A 7 9.76 4.81 9.74
N VAL A 8 10.99 4.49 9.35
CA VAL A 8 12.14 5.37 9.63
C VAL A 8 11.98 6.75 9.00
N LEU A 9 11.32 6.84 7.83
CA LEU A 9 11.08 8.11 7.14
C LEU A 9 9.93 8.92 7.76
N ASN A 10 9.03 8.27 8.49
CA ASN A 10 7.90 8.90 9.17
C ASN A 10 7.29 7.93 10.19
N SER A 11 7.65 8.10 11.47
CA SER A 11 7.17 7.29 12.58
C SER A 11 5.70 7.55 12.93
N ASN A 12 5.16 8.70 12.52
CA ASN A 12 3.77 9.10 12.80
C ASN A 12 2.78 8.57 11.75
N ALA A 13 3.25 7.81 10.76
CA ALA A 13 2.38 7.22 9.75
C ALA A 13 1.45 6.16 10.39
N ARG A 14 0.15 6.23 10.09
CA ARG A 14 -0.87 5.32 10.67
C ARG A 14 -0.62 3.84 10.39
N CYS A 15 0.14 3.52 9.35
CA CYS A 15 0.46 2.15 8.99
C CYS A 15 1.56 1.53 9.87
N ILE A 16 2.13 2.27 10.81
CA ILE A 16 3.18 1.81 11.72
C ILE A 16 2.57 1.17 12.97
N VAL A 17 2.99 -0.06 13.25
CA VAL A 17 2.69 -0.82 14.48
C VAL A 17 4.01 -1.41 14.96
N ASP A 18 4.34 -1.24 16.24
CA ASP A 18 5.61 -1.69 16.84
C ASP A 18 6.86 -1.23 16.08
N GLY A 19 6.81 -0.02 15.51
CA GLY A 19 7.91 0.55 14.73
C GLY A 19 8.05 0.01 13.30
N VAL A 20 7.16 -0.91 12.87
CA VAL A 20 7.21 -1.54 11.55
C VAL A 20 5.97 -1.19 10.73
N CYS A 21 6.16 -0.98 9.42
CA CYS A 21 5.06 -0.82 8.49
C CYS A 21 4.27 -2.13 8.36
N THR A 22 3.01 -2.10 8.74
CA THR A 22 2.05 -3.22 8.58
C THR A 22 1.92 -3.69 7.13
N LYS A 23 2.09 -2.79 6.16
CA LYS A 23 2.07 -3.09 4.72
C LYS A 23 3.46 -3.47 4.16
N ARG A 24 4.48 -3.55 5.02
CA ARG A 24 5.87 -3.94 4.72
C ARG A 24 6.53 -3.06 3.65
N TYR A 25 6.42 -1.73 3.79
CA TYR A 25 7.17 -0.75 2.99
C TYR A 25 8.40 -0.23 3.76
N PRO A 26 9.50 0.11 3.07
CA PRO A 26 9.74 -0.12 1.63
C PRO A 26 9.84 -1.61 1.29
N LYS A 27 9.41 -1.99 0.08
CA LYS A 27 9.57 -3.37 -0.40
C LYS A 27 11.04 -3.69 -0.63
N GLN A 28 11.43 -4.95 -0.46
CA GLN A 28 12.80 -5.37 -0.82
C GLN A 28 12.94 -5.46 -2.34
N PHE A 29 14.11 -5.07 -2.85
CA PHE A 29 14.45 -5.37 -4.24
C PHE A 29 14.58 -6.88 -4.43
N ARG A 30 14.07 -7.36 -5.56
CA ARG A 30 14.06 -8.77 -5.95
C ARG A 30 14.07 -8.89 -7.46
N ASP A 31 14.85 -9.83 -7.97
CA ASP A 31 14.92 -10.11 -9.41
C ASP A 31 13.83 -11.03 -9.91
N THR A 32 13.20 -11.80 -9.03
CA THR A 32 12.12 -12.74 -9.35
C THR A 32 10.97 -12.61 -8.36
N THR A 33 9.77 -12.96 -8.81
CA THR A 33 8.62 -13.12 -7.92
C THR A 33 8.71 -14.49 -7.26
N VAL A 34 8.61 -14.52 -5.93
CA VAL A 34 8.71 -15.75 -5.14
C VAL A 34 7.43 -15.92 -4.34
N GLU A 35 6.89 -17.13 -4.30
CA GLU A 35 5.78 -17.46 -3.43
C GLU A 35 6.19 -17.30 -1.96
N SER A 36 5.31 -16.71 -1.16
CA SER A 36 5.53 -16.56 0.28
C SER A 36 4.59 -17.47 1.05
N ILE A 37 5.07 -17.98 2.17
CA ILE A 37 4.24 -18.68 3.17
C ILE A 37 3.19 -17.71 3.77
N ASP A 38 3.50 -16.41 3.80
CA ASP A 38 2.72 -15.36 4.46
C ASP A 38 1.59 -14.76 3.58
N VAL A 39 0.76 -15.59 2.95
CA VAL A 39 -0.49 -15.20 2.25
C VAL A 39 -0.27 -14.41 0.93
N TYR A 40 0.83 -13.66 0.81
CA TYR A 40 1.12 -12.75 -0.31
C TYR A 40 2.45 -13.05 -1.01
N PRO A 41 2.50 -13.18 -2.34
CA PRO A 41 3.75 -13.38 -3.05
C PRO A 41 4.66 -12.15 -2.90
N MET A 42 5.95 -12.41 -2.88
CA MET A 42 6.98 -11.38 -2.86
C MET A 42 7.37 -11.05 -4.29
N TYR A 43 6.80 -9.97 -4.82
CA TYR A 43 7.01 -9.56 -6.20
C TYR A 43 8.44 -9.17 -6.54
N ARG A 44 8.81 -9.39 -7.80
CA ARG A 44 9.97 -8.76 -8.42
C ARG A 44 9.89 -7.24 -8.27
N CYS A 45 10.92 -6.64 -7.69
CA CYS A 45 11.10 -5.19 -7.59
C CYS A 45 12.53 -4.87 -8.04
N ARG A 46 12.68 -4.25 -9.21
CA ARG A 46 13.99 -3.93 -9.78
C ARG A 46 14.48 -2.59 -9.24
N ASP A 47 15.76 -2.52 -8.91
CA ASP A 47 16.45 -1.25 -8.78
C ASP A 47 16.72 -0.70 -10.19
N ASN A 48 16.12 0.45 -10.50
CA ASN A 48 16.29 1.17 -11.75
C ASN A 48 17.01 2.51 -11.54
N ALA A 49 17.60 2.75 -10.36
CA ALA A 49 18.22 4.00 -9.93
C ALA A 49 17.30 5.25 -9.95
N ASN A 50 16.01 5.09 -10.28
CA ASN A 50 15.08 6.20 -10.30
C ASN A 50 14.62 6.52 -8.89
N HIS A 51 14.61 7.81 -8.56
CA HIS A 51 14.19 8.32 -7.28
C HIS A 51 13.42 9.63 -7.45
N ILE A 52 12.54 9.90 -6.51
CA ILE A 52 11.77 11.14 -6.41
C ILE A 52 11.79 11.62 -4.95
N VAL A 53 11.55 12.91 -4.73
CA VAL A 53 11.49 13.48 -3.38
C VAL A 53 10.02 13.69 -2.98
N ILE A 54 9.61 13.11 -1.85
CA ILE A 54 8.27 13.29 -1.26
C ILE A 54 8.44 13.74 0.19
N ASN A 55 7.89 14.92 0.53
CA ASN A 55 7.98 15.50 1.86
C ASN A 55 9.42 15.54 2.41
N GLY A 56 10.38 15.90 1.55
CA GLY A 56 11.81 15.93 1.90
C GLY A 56 12.52 14.57 1.94
N ASN A 57 11.78 13.46 1.74
CA ASN A 57 12.34 12.11 1.73
C ASN A 57 12.58 11.62 0.30
N VAL A 58 13.75 11.04 0.04
CA VAL A 58 14.06 10.38 -1.23
C VAL A 58 13.42 8.99 -1.23
N VAL A 59 12.52 8.75 -2.18
CA VAL A 59 11.85 7.45 -2.37
C VAL A 59 12.14 6.91 -3.77
N ASP A 60 12.31 5.59 -3.87
CA ASP A 60 12.57 4.86 -5.10
C ASP A 60 11.43 3.88 -5.42
N ASN A 61 11.67 3.00 -6.39
CA ASN A 61 10.72 1.96 -6.81
C ASN A 61 10.16 1.08 -5.67
N ARG A 62 10.85 0.96 -4.52
CA ARG A 62 10.40 0.14 -3.39
C ARG A 62 9.15 0.69 -2.71
N TRP A 63 8.81 1.95 -2.98
CA TRP A 63 7.65 2.64 -2.46
C TRP A 63 6.46 2.62 -3.42
N ILE A 64 6.60 2.04 -4.60
CA ILE A 64 5.52 2.01 -5.59
C ILE A 64 4.52 0.93 -5.23
N VAL A 65 3.24 1.32 -5.14
CA VAL A 65 2.14 0.35 -5.04
C VAL A 65 2.02 -0.36 -6.38
N PRO A 66 2.08 -1.71 -6.42
CA PRO A 66 2.00 -2.48 -7.65
C PRO A 66 0.80 -2.09 -8.50
N TYR A 67 0.97 -2.12 -9.81
CA TYR A 67 -0.11 -1.84 -10.76
C TYR A 67 0.11 -2.58 -12.07
N ASN A 68 -0.99 -2.78 -12.79
CA ASN A 68 -0.95 -3.27 -14.15
C ASN A 68 -1.04 -2.09 -15.12
N GLN A 69 -0.02 -1.91 -15.96
CA GLN A 69 0.06 -0.77 -16.90
C GLN A 69 -1.10 -0.78 -17.92
N TYR A 70 -1.53 -1.95 -18.38
CA TYR A 70 -2.63 -2.07 -19.33
C TYR A 70 -3.96 -1.67 -18.67
N LEU A 71 -4.28 -2.24 -17.51
CA LEU A 71 -5.53 -1.92 -16.79
C LEU A 71 -5.56 -0.45 -16.37
N THR A 72 -4.43 0.08 -15.90
CA THR A 72 -4.34 1.49 -15.49
C THR A 72 -4.64 2.43 -16.65
N LYS A 73 -4.11 2.16 -17.84
CA LYS A 73 -4.39 2.95 -19.06
C LYS A 73 -5.83 2.76 -19.54
N LYS A 74 -6.33 1.53 -19.52
CA LYS A 74 -7.69 1.20 -20.02
C LYS A 74 -8.79 1.90 -19.23
N TYR A 75 -8.63 1.96 -17.90
CA TYR A 75 -9.66 2.50 -17.00
C TYR A 75 -9.31 3.87 -16.41
N ASN A 76 -8.17 4.45 -16.79
CA ASN A 76 -7.66 5.72 -16.25
C ASN A 76 -7.67 5.78 -14.71
N ALA A 77 -7.36 4.65 -14.07
CA ALA A 77 -7.41 4.48 -12.62
C ALA A 77 -6.24 3.61 -12.17
N HIS A 78 -5.67 3.87 -10.99
CA HIS A 78 -4.62 3.01 -10.44
C HIS A 78 -5.24 1.70 -9.97
N ILE A 79 -4.99 0.62 -10.72
CA ILE A 79 -5.52 -0.72 -10.43
C ILE A 79 -4.38 -1.59 -9.90
N ASN A 80 -4.45 -1.88 -8.61
CA ASN A 80 -3.59 -2.87 -7.97
C ASN A 80 -4.01 -4.28 -8.42
N VAL A 81 -3.04 -5.11 -8.77
CA VAL A 81 -3.27 -6.52 -9.16
C VAL A 81 -2.39 -7.40 -8.30
N GLU A 82 -3.03 -8.26 -7.53
CA GLU A 82 -2.36 -9.19 -6.63
C GLU A 82 -2.66 -10.63 -7.04
N ILE A 83 -1.65 -11.48 -6.91
CA ILE A 83 -1.68 -12.91 -7.22
C ILE A 83 -1.93 -13.62 -5.89
N TYR A 84 -2.91 -14.50 -5.90
CA TYR A 84 -3.31 -15.28 -4.75
C TYR A 84 -3.13 -16.76 -5.05
N SER A 85 -2.22 -17.41 -4.32
CA SER A 85 -1.94 -18.85 -4.47
C SER A 85 -2.61 -19.72 -3.41
N SER A 86 -3.17 -19.12 -2.34
CA SER A 86 -3.75 -19.87 -1.22
C SER A 86 -5.25 -19.61 -1.02
N ILE A 87 -6.01 -20.64 -0.67
CA ILE A 87 -7.44 -20.51 -0.34
C ILE A 87 -7.66 -19.53 0.83
N LYS A 88 -6.76 -19.53 1.83
CA LYS A 88 -6.78 -18.62 2.98
C LYS A 88 -6.78 -17.15 2.56
N SER A 89 -6.06 -16.83 1.49
CA SER A 89 -5.97 -15.46 0.98
C SER A 89 -7.25 -14.98 0.31
N ILE A 90 -8.01 -15.88 -0.33
CA ILE A 90 -9.34 -15.57 -0.89
C ILE A 90 -10.33 -15.26 0.24
N PHE A 91 -10.32 -16.08 1.29
CA PHE A 91 -11.19 -15.89 2.45
C PHE A 91 -10.96 -14.54 3.14
N LYS A 92 -9.73 -13.99 3.10
CA LYS A 92 -9.50 -12.63 3.58
C LYS A 92 -10.44 -11.63 2.90
N TYR A 93 -10.63 -11.69 1.58
CA TYR A 93 -11.46 -10.72 0.85
C TYR A 93 -12.95 -10.99 1.00
N VAL A 94 -13.34 -12.26 1.10
CA VAL A 94 -14.73 -12.63 1.39
C VAL A 94 -15.14 -12.14 2.79
N TYR A 95 -14.23 -12.23 3.77
CA TYR A 95 -14.51 -11.88 5.16
C TYR A 95 -13.96 -10.53 5.62
N LYS A 96 -13.29 -9.75 4.75
CA LYS A 96 -12.82 -8.38 5.09
C LYS A 96 -14.00 -7.46 5.46
N GLY A 97 -15.22 -7.82 5.04
CA GLY A 97 -16.39 -6.97 5.11
C GLY A 97 -16.40 -5.96 3.96
N HIS A 98 -17.51 -5.25 3.80
CA HIS A 98 -17.58 -4.14 2.86
C HIS A 98 -16.70 -2.98 3.38
N ASP A 99 -15.99 -2.30 2.48
CA ASP A 99 -15.28 -1.07 2.85
C ASP A 99 -16.33 -0.03 3.28
N CYS A 100 -16.41 0.23 4.58
CA CYS A 100 -17.33 1.20 5.18
C CYS A 100 -16.58 2.50 5.46
N ALA A 101 -16.90 3.56 4.72
CA ALA A 101 -16.49 4.92 5.10
C ALA A 101 -17.50 5.48 6.12
N MET A 102 -17.06 5.68 7.36
CA MET A 102 -17.82 6.41 8.37
C MET A 102 -17.46 7.90 8.28
N VAL A 103 -18.44 8.73 7.93
CA VAL A 103 -18.27 10.20 7.93
C VAL A 103 -19.05 10.76 9.11
N VAL A 104 -18.34 11.32 10.09
CA VAL A 104 -18.94 12.03 11.23
C VAL A 104 -18.88 13.52 10.97
N PHE A 105 -20.04 14.18 10.92
CA PHE A 105 -20.12 15.63 10.84
C PHE A 105 -20.29 16.20 12.25
N GLU A 106 -19.24 16.79 12.82
CA GLU A 106 -19.39 17.60 14.02
C GLU A 106 -19.90 18.99 13.62
N GLY A 107 -21.16 19.24 13.97
CA GLY A 107 -21.77 20.55 13.80
C GLY A 107 -21.18 21.54 14.80
N ASN A 108 -20.13 22.24 14.39
CA ASN A 108 -19.90 23.69 14.55
C ASN A 108 -18.43 24.03 14.36
N GLY A 109 -18.07 24.52 13.17
CA GLY A 109 -16.85 25.29 12.91
C GLY A 109 -15.52 24.56 13.11
N GLN A 110 -14.90 24.16 11.99
CA GLN A 110 -13.58 23.50 11.89
C GLN A 110 -13.58 22.01 12.28
N GLY A 111 -14.40 21.21 11.59
CA GLY A 111 -14.39 19.75 11.73
C GLY A 111 -13.12 19.12 11.13
N LEU A 112 -12.31 18.49 11.97
CA LEU A 112 -11.24 17.59 11.57
C LEU A 112 -11.87 16.35 10.91
N ILE A 113 -11.72 16.20 9.59
CA ILE A 113 -12.21 15.01 8.88
C ILE A 113 -11.26 13.85 9.19
N THR A 114 -11.65 12.99 10.13
CA THR A 114 -10.97 11.71 10.37
C THR A 114 -11.42 10.70 9.34
N TRP A 115 -10.63 10.55 8.27
CA TRP A 115 -10.78 9.44 7.33
C TRP A 115 -10.20 8.17 7.96
N ASP A 116 -11.03 7.18 8.25
CA ASP A 116 -10.57 5.80 8.46
C ASP A 116 -10.73 5.02 7.15
N GLU A 117 -9.63 4.84 6.43
CA GLU A 117 -9.52 3.76 5.45
C GLU A 117 -8.95 2.53 6.18
N ILE A 118 -9.68 1.41 6.14
CA ILE A 118 -9.22 0.10 6.65
C ILE A 118 -8.45 -0.69 5.57
#